data_AF-A0A914FZ24-F1
#
_entry.id   AF-A0A914FZ24-F1
#
_cell.length_a   1.000
_cell.length_b   1.000
_cell.length_c   1.000
_cell.angle_alpha   90.00
_cell.angle_beta   90.00
_cell.angle_gamma   90.00
#
_symmetry.space_group_name_H-M   'P 1'
#
loop_
_entity.id
_entity.type
_entity.pdbx_description
1 polymer ?
#
loop_
_entity_poly.entity_id
_entity_poly.type
_entity_poly.pdbx_seq_one_letter_code
_entity_poly.pdbx_strand_id
1 'polypeptide(L)'
;MGVEFHGTSGQNVNCFRKLTKKGKTTIEIMEEILESCHVVPTAPDFTDCFPYSRKDGSDPLALDSLPHIFFAGNQKEFATKVVDFDKGRKVRVISIPKYDETHSMVIINLRTLEASTIVSKHSPMMQ
;
A
#
# COMPACT_ATOMS: atom_id res chain seq x y z
N MET A 1 7.65 -21.71 -4.98
CA MET A 1 6.56 -20.71 -4.81
C MET A 1 7.22 -19.35 -4.65
N GLY A 2 6.72 -18.32 -5.33
CA GLY A 2 7.28 -16.96 -5.28
C GLY A 2 6.56 -16.07 -4.26
N VAL A 3 7.16 -14.93 -3.94
CA VAL A 3 6.52 -13.88 -3.12
C VAL A 3 5.82 -12.90 -4.05
N GLU A 4 4.52 -12.69 -3.84
CA GLU A 4 3.71 -11.76 -4.62
C GLU A 4 3.65 -10.39 -3.94
N PHE A 5 3.92 -9.35 -4.73
CA PHE A 5 3.90 -7.97 -4.32
C PHE A 5 2.79 -7.23 -5.05
N HIS A 6 2.00 -6.46 -4.31
CA HIS A 6 1.12 -5.46 -4.87
C HIS A 6 1.46 -4.10 -4.28
N GLY A 7 1.62 -3.09 -5.14
CA GLY A 7 2.14 -1.79 -4.74
C GLY A 7 1.39 -0.64 -5.38
N THR A 8 1.22 0.44 -4.63
CA THR A 8 0.68 1.71 -5.15
C THR A 8 1.62 2.87 -4.82
N SER A 9 1.49 3.97 -5.56
CA SER A 9 2.23 5.21 -5.30
C SER A 9 1.64 6.05 -4.15
N GLY A 10 0.60 5.54 -3.46
CA GLY A 10 0.00 6.14 -2.26
C GLY A 10 -1.24 7.00 -2.47
N GLN A 11 -1.62 7.31 -3.72
CA GLN A 11 -2.80 8.15 -4.01
C GLN A 11 -4.09 7.51 -3.52
N ASN A 12 -4.25 6.21 -3.71
CA ASN A 12 -5.42 5.45 -3.23
C ASN A 12 -5.58 5.54 -1.71
N VAL A 13 -4.49 5.36 -0.95
CA VAL A 13 -4.48 5.49 0.51
C VAL A 13 -4.81 6.91 0.94
N ASN A 14 -4.21 7.91 0.28
CA ASN A 14 -4.45 9.33 0.58
C ASN A 14 -5.89 9.76 0.25
N CYS A 15 -6.48 9.22 -0.81
CA CYS A 15 -7.87 9.48 -1.16
C CYS A 15 -8.82 8.80 -0.17
N PHE A 16 -8.65 7.49 0.08
CA PHE A 16 -9.47 6.72 1.01
C PHE A 16 -9.45 7.34 2.42
N ARG A 17 -8.29 7.83 2.88
CA ARG A 17 -8.16 8.54 4.16
C ARG A 17 -9.18 9.65 4.35
N LYS A 18 -9.53 10.39 3.29
CA LYS A 18 -10.50 11.50 3.35
C LYS A 18 -11.93 11.03 3.70
N LEU A 19 -12.23 9.75 3.46
CA LEU A 19 -13.52 9.12 3.71
C LEU A 19 -13.56 8.36 5.06
N THR A 20 -12.41 8.14 5.69
CA THR A 20 -12.32 7.44 6.98
C THR A 20 -12.48 8.36 8.19
N LYS A 21 -12.79 7.76 9.35
CA LYS A 21 -12.80 8.48 10.64
C LYS A 21 -11.44 9.13 10.90
N LYS A 22 -11.45 10.35 11.46
CA LYS A 22 -10.22 11.06 11.86
C LYS A 22 -9.41 10.22 12.85
N GLY A 23 -8.09 10.22 12.70
CA GLY A 23 -7.15 9.56 13.61
C GLY A 23 -6.65 8.19 13.17
N LYS A 24 -7.21 7.58 12.12
CA LYS A 24 -6.68 6.31 11.59
C LYS A 24 -5.26 6.45 11.07
N THR A 25 -4.42 5.49 11.44
CA THR A 25 -3.07 5.31 10.93
C THR A 25 -3.10 4.89 9.46
N THR A 26 -1.96 5.03 8.77
CA THR A 26 -1.82 4.56 7.39
C THR A 26 -2.03 3.05 7.27
N ILE A 27 -1.57 2.28 8.26
CA ILE A 27 -1.70 0.83 8.26
C ILE A 27 -3.17 0.39 8.37
N GLU A 28 -3.95 1.01 9.27
CA GLU A 28 -5.39 0.71 9.40
C GLU A 28 -6.15 1.03 8.11
N ILE A 29 -5.81 2.12 7.43
CA ILE A 29 -6.42 2.47 6.14
C ILE A 29 -6.07 1.44 5.06
N MET A 30 -4.81 1.00 5.00
CA MET A 30 -4.38 -0.01 4.04
C MET A 30 -5.02 -1.39 4.32
N GLU A 31 -5.27 -1.71 5.59
CA GLU A 31 -6.01 -2.90 6.03
C GLU A 31 -7.45 -2.85 5.51
N GLU A 32 -8.16 -1.74 5.67
CA GLU A 32 -9.53 -1.54 5.12
C GLU A 32 -9.58 -1.62 3.58
N ILE A 33 -8.56 -1.10 2.90
CA ILE A 33 -8.44 -1.24 1.45
C ILE A 33 -8.34 -2.72 1.06
N LEU A 34 -7.54 -3.51 1.77
CA LEU A 34 -7.42 -4.95 1.51
C LEU A 34 -8.72 -5.71 1.85
N GLU A 35 -9.44 -5.32 2.91
CA GLU A 35 -10.75 -5.89 3.27
C GLU A 35 -11.78 -5.69 2.15
N SER A 36 -11.75 -4.55 1.47
CA SER A 36 -12.62 -4.30 0.31
C SER A 36 -12.27 -5.12 -0.93
N CYS A 37 -11.18 -5.89 -0.91
CA CYS A 37 -10.69 -6.67 -2.04
C CYS A 37 -10.51 -5.82 -3.31
N HIS A 38 -10.15 -4.55 -3.14
CA HIS A 38 -10.06 -3.58 -4.24
C HIS A 38 -8.93 -2.59 -3.97
N VAL A 39 -8.04 -2.38 -4.94
CA VAL A 39 -6.82 -1.57 -4.77
C VAL A 39 -7.15 -0.09 -4.58
N VAL A 40 -8.23 0.38 -5.23
CA VAL A 40 -8.66 1.79 -5.19
C VAL A 40 -10.17 1.85 -4.95
N PRO A 41 -10.65 1.55 -3.72
CA PRO A 41 -12.09 1.41 -3.45
C PRO A 41 -12.89 2.70 -3.68
N THR A 42 -12.17 3.81 -3.80
CA THR A 42 -12.70 5.15 -4.06
C THR A 42 -12.87 5.47 -5.54
N ALA A 43 -12.45 4.59 -6.44
CA ALA A 43 -12.70 4.75 -7.87
C ALA A 43 -14.12 4.25 -8.24
N PRO A 44 -14.79 4.88 -9.23
CA PRO A 44 -14.39 6.08 -9.96
C PRO A 44 -14.69 7.40 -9.20
N ASP A 45 -15.49 7.34 -8.14
CA ASP A 45 -16.18 8.53 -7.59
C ASP A 45 -15.25 9.62 -7.02
N PHE A 46 -14.14 9.22 -6.39
CA PHE A 46 -13.19 10.13 -5.74
C PHE A 46 -11.76 9.99 -6.25
N THR A 47 -11.49 9.00 -7.10
CA THR A 47 -10.19 8.78 -7.73
C THR A 47 -10.40 8.55 -9.20
N ASP A 48 -9.85 9.45 -10.01
CA ASP A 48 -9.91 9.32 -11.46
C ASP A 48 -9.37 7.96 -11.87
N CYS A 49 -10.19 7.21 -12.59
CA CYS A 49 -9.79 5.96 -13.22
C CYS A 49 -10.22 5.98 -14.68
N PHE A 50 -9.49 5.25 -15.50
CA PHE A 50 -9.91 5.04 -16.87
C PHE A 50 -11.23 4.23 -16.85
N PRO A 51 -12.23 4.57 -17.70
CA PRO A 51 -13.47 3.81 -17.79
C PRO A 51 -13.19 2.46 -18.45
N TYR A 52 -12.71 1.51 -17.65
CA TYR A 52 -12.39 0.18 -18.13
C TYR A 52 -13.67 -0.58 -18.49
N SER A 53 -13.70 -1.15 -19.69
CA SER A 53 -14.72 -2.08 -20.13
C SER A 53 -14.01 -3.34 -20.61
N ARG A 54 -13.66 -4.24 -19.68
CA ARG A 54 -13.14 -5.54 -20.08
C ARG A 54 -14.27 -6.38 -20.68
N LYS A 55 -13.93 -7.19 -21.69
CA LYS A 55 -14.92 -8.06 -22.38
C LYS A 55 -15.60 -9.05 -21.45
N ASP A 56 -14.94 -9.42 -20.36
CA ASP A 56 -15.44 -10.32 -19.31
C ASP A 56 -16.15 -9.60 -18.15
N GLY A 57 -16.23 -8.26 -18.20
CA GLY A 57 -16.83 -7.44 -17.15
C GLY A 57 -16.00 -7.33 -15.87
N SER A 58 -14.77 -7.82 -15.84
CA SER A 58 -13.91 -7.73 -14.66
C SER A 58 -13.35 -6.32 -14.43
N ASP A 59 -13.24 -5.94 -13.16
CA ASP A 59 -12.57 -4.70 -12.76
C ASP A 59 -11.05 -4.94 -12.64
N PRO A 60 -10.18 -4.23 -13.38
CA PRO A 60 -8.73 -4.35 -13.24
C PRO A 60 -8.17 -3.98 -11.88
N LEU A 61 -8.92 -3.24 -11.06
CA LEU A 61 -8.50 -2.80 -9.73
C LEU A 61 -9.03 -3.71 -8.61
N ALA A 62 -9.85 -4.71 -8.94
CA ALA A 62 -10.22 -5.77 -8.01
C ALA A 62 -9.02 -6.69 -7.72
N LEU A 63 -8.94 -7.17 -6.48
CA LEU A 63 -7.94 -8.15 -6.05
C LEU A 63 -8.54 -9.55 -6.10
N ASP A 64 -8.10 -10.36 -7.06
CA ASP A 64 -8.50 -11.78 -7.16
C ASP A 64 -7.97 -12.62 -5.98
N SER A 65 -6.83 -12.20 -5.42
CA SER A 65 -6.23 -12.78 -4.23
C SER A 65 -5.47 -11.75 -3.41
N LEU A 66 -5.41 -11.96 -2.10
CA LEU A 66 -4.55 -11.18 -1.21
C LEU A 66 -3.07 -11.47 -1.52
N PRO A 67 -2.25 -10.44 -1.77
CA PRO A 67 -0.82 -10.60 -2.03
C PRO A 67 -0.08 -10.98 -0.74
N HIS A 68 1.17 -11.42 -0.87
CA HIS A 68 2.02 -11.65 0.32
C HIS A 68 2.47 -10.32 0.93
N ILE A 69 2.70 -9.31 0.09
CA ILE A 69 3.09 -7.96 0.49
C ILE A 69 2.20 -6.94 -0.21
N PHE A 70 1.63 -6.02 0.57
CA PHE A 70 0.94 -4.83 0.06
C PHE A 70 1.65 -3.57 0.55
N PHE A 71 2.05 -2.68 -0.37
CA PHE A 71 2.74 -1.45 0.00
C PHE A 71 2.16 -0.20 -0.65
N ALA A 72 2.26 0.92 0.05
CA ALA A 72 1.91 2.24 -0.46
C ALA A 72 3.10 3.19 -0.33
N GLY A 73 3.48 3.80 -1.45
CA GLY A 73 4.50 4.84 -1.54
C GLY A 73 4.04 6.19 -1.00
N ASN A 74 4.99 7.12 -0.86
CA ASN A 74 4.73 8.54 -0.55
C ASN A 74 3.89 8.77 0.71
N GLN A 75 4.05 7.92 1.73
CA GLN A 75 3.39 8.07 3.01
C GLN A 75 4.20 8.98 3.94
N LYS A 76 3.57 9.45 5.02
CA LYS A 76 4.21 10.38 5.98
C LYS A 76 5.37 9.75 6.74
N GLU A 77 5.26 8.47 7.05
CA GLU A 77 6.23 7.76 7.87
C GLU A 77 6.29 6.28 7.49
N PHE A 78 7.41 5.65 7.83
CA PHE A 78 7.52 4.20 7.72
C PHE A 78 6.67 3.53 8.79
N ALA A 79 5.87 2.55 8.37
CA ALA A 79 5.15 1.67 9.27
C ALA A 79 4.96 0.31 8.59
N THR A 80 4.89 -0.76 9.38
CA THR A 80 4.58 -2.09 8.85
C THR A 80 3.84 -2.95 9.87
N LYS A 81 2.95 -3.82 9.39
CA LYS A 81 2.18 -4.78 10.18
C LYS A 81 1.96 -6.05 9.37
N VAL A 82 1.87 -7.20 10.03
CA VAL A 82 1.27 -8.40 9.43
C VAL A 82 -0.21 -8.36 9.76
N VAL A 83 -1.04 -8.27 8.73
CA VAL A 83 -2.49 -8.37 8.87
C VAL A 83 -2.89 -9.81 8.61
N ASP A 84 -3.71 -10.37 9.49
CA ASP A 84 -4.26 -11.73 9.37
C ASP A 84 -5.71 -11.63 8.91
N PHE A 85 -6.00 -12.21 7.75
CA PHE A 85 -7.33 -12.26 7.17
C PHE A 85 -7.93 -13.67 7.32
N ASP A 86 -9.25 -13.76 7.14
CA ASP A 86 -9.99 -15.02 7.21
C ASP A 86 -9.31 -16.13 6.40
N LYS A 87 -9.33 -17.35 6.95
CA LYS A 87 -8.65 -18.56 6.42
C LYS A 87 -7.12 -18.54 6.57
N GLY A 88 -6.58 -17.70 7.45
CA GLY A 88 -5.16 -17.69 7.83
C GLY A 88 -4.24 -17.08 6.76
N ARG A 89 -4.79 -16.26 5.86
CA ARG A 89 -4.00 -15.56 4.85
C ARG A 89 -3.40 -14.31 5.48
N LYS A 90 -2.07 -14.27 5.55
CA LYS A 90 -1.30 -13.17 6.14
C LYS A 90 -0.73 -12.27 5.06
N VAL A 91 -0.96 -10.97 5.20
CA VAL A 91 -0.40 -9.94 4.31
C VAL A 91 0.53 -9.04 5.11
N ARG A 92 1.75 -8.86 4.62
CA ARG A 92 2.65 -7.83 5.15
C ARG A 92 2.29 -6.49 4.51
N VAL A 93 1.75 -5.59 5.32
CA VAL A 93 1.41 -4.22 4.91
C VAL A 93 2.59 -3.29 5.21
N ILE A 94 2.96 -2.43 4.25
CA ILE A 94 4.13 -1.54 4.35
C ILE A 94 3.76 -0.13 3.88
N SER A 95 3.83 0.83 4.81
CA SER A 95 3.81 2.26 4.53
C SER A 95 5.24 2.70 4.20
N ILE A 96 5.49 3.08 2.95
CA ILE A 96 6.81 3.55 2.49
C ILE A 96 6.83 5.08 2.60
N PRO A 97 7.75 5.65 3.40
CA PRO A 97 7.82 7.09 3.56
C PRO A 97 8.30 7.76 2.28
N LYS A 98 7.96 9.04 2.14
CA LYS A 98 8.53 9.90 1.10
C LYS A 98 10.04 10.02 1.25
N TYR A 99 10.77 9.76 0.16
CA TYR A 99 12.23 9.77 0.19
C TYR A 99 12.80 11.20 0.30
N ASP A 100 12.21 12.18 -0.38
CA ASP A 100 12.64 13.59 -0.34
C ASP A 100 12.52 14.21 1.07
N GLU A 101 11.55 13.75 1.87
CA GLU A 101 11.38 14.20 3.25
C GLU A 101 12.23 13.37 4.24
N THR A 102 12.23 12.04 4.11
CA THR A 102 12.82 11.15 5.14
C THR A 102 14.22 10.62 4.81
N HIS A 103 14.66 10.74 3.56
CA HIS A 103 15.90 10.17 3.04
C HIS A 103 16.05 8.68 3.36
N SER A 104 14.93 7.96 3.44
CA SER A 104 14.89 6.56 3.86
C SER A 104 14.29 5.65 2.79
N MET A 105 14.83 4.44 2.72
CA MET A 105 14.40 3.36 1.81
C MET A 105 13.95 2.17 2.64
N VAL A 106 13.02 1.36 2.11
CA VAL A 106 12.57 0.14 2.77
C VAL A 106 13.24 -1.07 2.15
N ILE A 107 13.87 -1.91 2.97
CA ILE A 107 14.41 -3.22 2.59
C ILE A 107 13.51 -4.32 3.14
N ILE A 108 13.28 -5.34 2.33
CA ILE A 108 12.40 -6.45 2.64
C ILE A 108 13.19 -7.76 2.51
N ASN A 109 13.15 -8.58 3.55
CA ASN A 109 13.67 -9.93 3.51
C ASN A 109 12.64 -10.86 2.85
N LEU A 110 12.93 -11.39 1.65
CA LEU A 110 11.99 -12.23 0.91
C LEU A 110 11.72 -13.60 1.55
N ARG A 111 12.54 -14.04 2.52
CA ARG A 111 12.33 -15.30 3.25
C ARG A 111 11.40 -15.11 4.45
N THR A 112 11.53 -14.00 5.18
CA THR A 112 10.76 -13.73 6.41
C THR A 112 9.62 -12.73 6.21
N LEU A 113 9.61 -12.02 5.09
CA LEU A 113 8.75 -10.87 4.78
C LEU A 113 8.84 -9.74 5.81
N GLU A 114 9.95 -9.68 6.56
CA GLU A 114 10.25 -8.56 7.45
C GLU A 114 10.71 -7.36 6.64
N ALA A 115 10.22 -6.19 7.02
CA ALA A 115 10.56 -4.92 6.39
C ALA A 115 11.23 -3.99 7.40
N SER A 116 12.31 -3.35 6.99
CA SER A 116 13.06 -2.38 7.80
C SER A 116 13.50 -1.19 6.94
N THR A 117 13.72 -0.05 7.57
CA THR A 117 14.24 1.13 6.89
C THR A 117 15.77 1.20 6.90
N ILE A 118 16.32 1.74 5.82
CA ILE A 118 17.70 2.20 5.74
C ILE A 118 17.68 3.68 5.40
N VAL A 119 18.36 4.49 6.23
CA VAL A 119 18.47 5.93 6.03
C VAL A 119 19.74 6.24 5.25
N SER A 120 19.60 7.00 4.17
CA SER A 120 20.72 7.51 3.41
C SER A 120 21.49 8.52 4.25
N LYS A 121 22.82 8.35 4.33
CA LYS A 121 23.72 9.25 5.05
C LYS A 121 24.20 10.43 4.18
N HIS A 122 23.69 10.55 2.95
CA HIS A 122 24.16 11.58 2.03
C HIS A 122 23.57 12.94 2.41
N SER A 123 24.43 13.92 2.71
CA SER A 123 24.03 15.31 2.94
C SER A 123 23.25 15.83 1.74
N PRO A 124 22.11 16.52 1.92
CA PRO A 124 21.42 17.14 0.81
C PRO A 124 22.33 18.20 0.19
N MET A 125 22.64 18.06 -1.10
CA MET A 125 23.08 19.21 -1.90
C MET A 125 21.90 20.18 -1.92
N MET A 126 22.04 21.31 -1.21
CA MET A 126 21.16 22.46 -1.37
C MET A 126 21.14 22.81 -2.87
N GLN A 127 19.95 22.76 -3.47
CA GLN A 127 19.68 23.47 -4.71
C GLN A 127 19.53 24.96 -4.41
#